data_AF-F8WY19-F1
#
_entry.id   AF-F8WY19-F1
#
_cell.length_a   1.000
_cell.length_b   1.000
_cell.length_c   1.000
_cell.angle_alpha   90.00
_cell.angle_beta   90.00
_cell.angle_gamma   90.00
#
_symmetry.space_group_name_H-M   'P 1'
#
loop_
_entity.id
_entity.type
_entity.pdbx_description
1 polymer ?
#
loop_
_entity_poly.entity_id
_entity_poly.type
_entity_poly.pdbx_seq_one_letter_code
_entity_poly.pdbx_strand_id
1 'polypeptide(L)'
;MKRDELQNIWHKGSTNIETQSVEDLKNLLEKKVAKAMRKHSFINYISILVGVTLFVLLIYSGIKRANDTYYLINNMVLCFVVGVFVVSGIRSHYKMNYNTMSLPLRDWLRYRINEMSKSQKMYPVRYFLAILMILPCYLSFFVYSINRSFLDVVTNEAFFPGFLIVFISGSFSSFLAMRNVSLYKKKILKSLQEMYAQLCEQD
;
A
#
# COMPACT_ATOMS: atom_id res chain seq x y z
N MET A 1 -6.31 34.38 13.68
CA MET A 1 -6.64 33.98 12.29
C MET A 1 -7.77 34.86 11.78
N LYS A 2 -7.53 35.66 10.73
CA LYS A 2 -8.57 36.56 10.18
C LYS A 2 -9.40 35.83 9.11
N ARG A 3 -10.70 36.14 9.05
CA ARG A 3 -11.69 35.53 8.14
C ARG A 3 -11.28 35.67 6.66
N ASP A 4 -10.70 36.81 6.32
CA ASP A 4 -10.38 37.19 4.95
C ASP A 4 -9.24 36.33 4.36
N GLU A 5 -8.31 35.87 5.20
CA GLU A 5 -7.22 34.96 4.82
C GLU A 5 -7.73 33.54 4.54
N LEU A 6 -8.71 33.08 5.32
CA LEU A 6 -9.40 31.79 5.16
C LEU A 6 -10.28 31.73 3.92
N GLN A 7 -10.91 32.85 3.53
CA GLN A 7 -11.67 32.96 2.29
C GLN A 7 -10.78 32.94 1.04
N ASN A 8 -9.61 33.60 1.09
CA ASN A 8 -8.65 33.58 -0.03
C ASN A 8 -8.04 32.19 -0.31
N ILE A 9 -7.92 31.33 0.70
CA ILE A 9 -7.46 29.93 0.55
C ILE A 9 -8.34 29.10 -0.39
N TRP A 10 -9.59 29.50 -0.61
CA TRP A 10 -10.62 28.63 -1.18
C TRP A 10 -11.27 29.14 -2.47
N HIS A 11 -10.94 30.34 -2.94
CA HIS A 11 -11.62 31.00 -4.07
C HIS A 11 -11.52 30.28 -5.45
N LYS A 12 -10.89 29.11 -5.54
CA LYS A 12 -10.79 28.31 -6.79
C LYS A 12 -11.95 27.32 -7.05
N GLY A 13 -13.03 27.29 -6.26
CA GLY A 13 -14.10 26.33 -6.58
C GLY A 13 -15.43 26.32 -5.85
N SER A 14 -15.84 27.33 -5.08
CA SER A 14 -17.20 27.34 -4.51
C SER A 14 -17.78 28.73 -4.34
N THR A 15 -18.98 28.93 -4.88
CA THR A 15 -19.69 30.20 -5.03
C THR A 15 -20.48 30.66 -3.79
N ASN A 16 -20.35 30.02 -2.62
CA ASN A 16 -21.22 30.28 -1.45
C ASN A 16 -20.48 30.48 -0.09
N ILE A 17 -19.26 31.05 -0.08
CA ILE A 17 -18.40 31.07 1.14
C ILE A 17 -18.53 32.37 1.97
N GLU A 18 -19.28 33.38 1.52
CA GLU A 18 -19.30 34.71 2.19
C GLU A 18 -19.82 34.71 3.64
N THR A 19 -20.41 33.61 4.14
CA THR A 19 -21.04 33.52 5.46
C THR A 19 -20.42 32.52 6.46
N GLN A 20 -19.33 31.80 6.14
CA GLN A 20 -18.78 30.78 7.04
C GLN A 20 -17.81 31.32 8.11
N SER A 21 -17.91 30.79 9.34
CA SER A 21 -17.03 31.19 10.46
C SER A 21 -15.63 30.57 10.35
N VAL A 22 -14.65 31.13 11.08
CA VAL A 22 -13.27 30.60 11.14
C VAL A 22 -13.24 29.14 11.62
N GLU A 23 -14.14 28.79 12.56
CA GLU A 23 -14.26 27.43 13.08
C GLU A 23 -14.87 26.47 12.03
N ASP A 24 -15.81 26.94 11.22
CA ASP A 24 -16.38 26.15 10.11
C ASP A 24 -15.32 25.82 9.06
N LEU A 25 -14.43 26.77 8.77
CA LEU A 25 -13.39 26.58 7.75
C LEU A 25 -12.26 25.66 8.22
N LYS A 26 -11.91 25.73 9.51
CA LYS A 26 -11.04 24.75 10.19
C LYS A 26 -11.66 23.35 10.19
N ASN A 27 -12.94 23.23 10.55
CA ASN A 27 -13.68 21.96 10.51
C ASN A 27 -13.75 21.38 9.08
N LEU A 28 -13.88 22.23 8.06
CA LEU A 28 -13.84 21.82 6.65
C LEU A 28 -12.46 21.28 6.24
N LEU A 29 -11.38 21.94 6.67
CA LEU A 29 -10.01 21.50 6.40
C LEU A 29 -9.73 20.14 7.06
N GLU A 30 -10.11 19.97 8.32
CA GLU A 30 -10.02 18.69 9.04
C GLU A 30 -10.78 17.58 8.33
N LYS A 31 -12.01 17.84 7.85
CA LYS A 31 -12.79 16.88 7.05
C LYS A 31 -12.08 16.48 5.75
N LYS A 32 -11.47 17.44 5.03
CA LYS A 32 -10.70 17.16 3.80
C LYS A 32 -9.48 16.30 4.08
N VAL A 33 -8.72 16.66 5.11
CA VAL A 33 -7.54 15.91 5.56
C VAL A 33 -7.91 14.48 5.98
N ALA A 34 -8.97 14.32 6.79
CA ALA A 34 -9.49 13.02 7.19
C ALA A 34 -9.96 12.18 5.99
N LYS A 35 -10.57 12.81 4.97
CA LYS A 35 -10.96 12.12 3.72
C LYS A 35 -9.74 11.63 2.93
N ALA A 36 -8.69 12.45 2.81
CA ALA A 36 -7.45 12.06 2.14
C ALA A 36 -6.75 10.91 2.88
N MET A 37 -6.70 10.96 4.21
CA MET A 37 -6.10 9.90 5.02
C MET A 37 -6.90 8.61 5.00
N ARG A 38 -8.24 8.65 5.00
CA ARG A 38 -9.08 7.45 4.82
C ARG A 38 -8.79 6.73 3.51
N LYS A 39 -8.62 7.47 2.40
CA LYS A 39 -8.23 6.90 1.11
C LYS A 39 -6.87 6.22 1.17
N HIS A 40 -5.88 6.85 1.80
CA HIS A 40 -4.57 6.23 2.00
C HIS A 40 -4.65 4.95 2.85
N SER A 41 -5.40 5.02 3.96
CA SER A 41 -5.59 3.92 4.91
C SER A 41 -6.26 2.71 4.26
N PHE A 42 -7.28 2.95 3.42
CA PHE A 42 -7.98 1.91 2.66
C PHE A 42 -7.06 1.12 1.72
N ILE A 43 -6.15 1.79 1.01
CA ILE A 43 -5.18 1.12 0.13
C ILE A 43 -4.23 0.20 0.92
N ASN A 44 -3.76 0.68 2.08
CA ASN A 44 -2.90 -0.12 2.93
C ASN A 44 -3.67 -1.31 3.52
N TYR A 45 -4.94 -1.12 3.90
CA TYR A 45 -5.81 -2.19 4.38
C TYR A 45 -5.99 -3.31 3.35
N ILE A 46 -6.31 -2.97 2.08
CA ILE A 46 -6.41 -3.97 1.00
C ILE A 46 -5.09 -4.75 0.85
N SER A 47 -3.96 -4.05 0.90
CA SER A 47 -2.64 -4.68 0.76
C SER A 47 -2.36 -5.69 1.88
N ILE A 48 -2.76 -5.35 3.12
CA ILE A 48 -2.66 -6.26 4.26
C ILE A 48 -3.58 -7.46 4.08
N LEU A 49 -4.85 -7.24 3.68
CA LEU A 49 -5.82 -8.30 3.45
C LEU A 49 -5.31 -9.32 2.42
N VAL A 50 -4.82 -8.85 1.27
CA VAL A 50 -4.23 -9.71 0.23
C VAL A 50 -3.05 -10.51 0.78
N GLY A 51 -2.17 -9.87 1.57
CA GLY A 51 -1.03 -10.54 2.19
C GLY A 51 -1.45 -11.63 3.19
N VAL A 52 -2.44 -11.37 4.03
CA VAL A 52 -2.99 -12.36 4.98
C VAL A 52 -3.63 -13.53 4.24
N THR A 53 -4.43 -13.27 3.20
CA THR A 53 -5.03 -14.32 2.37
C THR A 53 -3.96 -15.21 1.73
N LEU A 54 -2.93 -14.61 1.13
CA LEU A 54 -1.82 -15.36 0.54
C LEU A 54 -1.09 -16.19 1.61
N PHE A 55 -0.83 -15.62 2.78
CA PHE A 55 -0.18 -16.33 3.90
C PHE A 55 -0.96 -17.57 4.33
N VAL A 56 -2.28 -17.45 4.52
CA VAL A 56 -3.16 -18.57 4.88
C VAL A 56 -3.16 -19.63 3.78
N LEU A 57 -3.24 -19.23 2.50
CA LEU A 57 -3.20 -20.15 1.37
C LEU A 57 -1.89 -20.95 1.30
N LEU A 58 -0.75 -20.30 1.54
CA LEU A 58 0.57 -20.97 1.54
C LEU A 58 0.72 -22.00 2.65
N ILE A 59 0.19 -21.71 3.84
CA ILE A 59 0.15 -22.67 4.95
C ILE A 59 -0.76 -23.84 4.60
N TYR A 60 -1.98 -23.56 4.14
CA TYR A 60 -2.95 -24.59 3.79
C TYR A 60 -2.42 -25.53 2.69
N SER A 61 -1.88 -24.98 1.61
CA SER A 61 -1.30 -25.77 0.53
C SER A 61 -0.04 -26.52 0.98
N GLY A 62 0.76 -25.92 1.86
CA GLY A 62 1.91 -26.58 2.48
C GLY A 62 1.51 -27.82 3.27
N ILE A 63 0.48 -27.73 4.12
CA ILE A 63 -0.04 -28.87 4.89
C ILE A 63 -0.55 -29.97 3.97
N LYS A 64 -1.30 -29.61 2.91
CA LYS A 64 -1.81 -30.58 1.93
C LYS A 64 -0.71 -31.29 1.15
N ARG A 65 0.47 -30.69 1.08
CA ARG A 65 1.63 -31.21 0.35
C ARG A 65 2.83 -31.48 1.27
N ALA A 66 2.57 -31.91 2.50
CA ALA A 66 3.60 -32.15 3.51
C ALA A 66 4.69 -33.16 3.08
N ASN A 67 4.38 -34.04 2.12
CA ASN A 67 5.33 -35.03 1.60
C ASN A 67 6.29 -34.48 0.53
N ASP A 68 6.11 -33.24 0.08
CA ASP A 68 6.93 -32.61 -0.96
C ASP A 68 7.88 -31.58 -0.35
N THR A 69 9.09 -32.02 -0.02
CA THR A 69 10.09 -31.20 0.70
C THR A 69 10.43 -29.90 -0.02
N TYR A 70 10.60 -29.92 -1.35
CA TYR A 70 10.95 -28.73 -2.12
C TYR A 70 9.79 -27.73 -2.19
N TYR A 71 8.55 -28.24 -2.29
CA TYR A 71 7.36 -27.42 -2.18
C TYR A 71 7.26 -26.72 -0.81
N LEU A 72 7.52 -27.47 0.27
CA LEU A 72 7.54 -26.91 1.62
C LEU A 72 8.61 -25.83 1.78
N ILE A 73 9.82 -26.03 1.29
CA ILE A 73 10.90 -25.02 1.34
C ILE A 73 10.47 -23.75 0.62
N ASN A 74 9.95 -23.87 -0.61
CA ASN A 74 9.44 -22.72 -1.36
C ASN A 74 8.35 -21.96 -0.57
N ASN A 75 7.37 -22.68 -0.02
CA ASN A 75 6.28 -22.07 0.72
C ASN A 75 6.73 -21.48 2.06
N MET A 76 7.69 -22.08 2.75
CA MET A 76 8.25 -21.52 3.99
C MET A 76 8.96 -20.18 3.73
N VAL A 77 9.76 -20.10 2.67
CA VAL A 77 10.41 -18.84 2.26
C VAL A 77 9.36 -17.78 1.91
N LEU A 78 8.33 -18.16 1.13
CA LEU A 78 7.22 -17.26 0.81
C LEU A 78 6.49 -16.79 2.07
N CYS A 79 6.13 -17.69 2.98
CA CYS A 79 5.49 -17.37 4.24
C CYS A 79 6.33 -16.39 5.07
N PHE A 80 7.65 -16.60 5.16
CA PHE A 80 8.54 -15.69 5.86
C PHE A 80 8.50 -14.27 5.25
N VAL A 81 8.66 -14.16 3.93
CA VAL A 81 8.65 -12.86 3.25
C VAL A 81 7.29 -12.17 3.35
N VAL A 82 6.20 -12.90 3.08
CA VAL A 82 4.83 -12.38 3.19
C VAL A 82 4.53 -11.97 4.63
N GLY A 83 4.95 -12.76 5.62
CA GLY A 83 4.81 -12.45 7.04
C GLY A 83 5.49 -11.13 7.42
N VAL A 84 6.73 -10.91 6.98
CA VAL A 84 7.44 -9.64 7.18
C VAL A 84 6.66 -8.46 6.57
N PHE A 85 6.13 -8.62 5.35
CA PHE A 85 5.33 -7.59 4.69
C PHE A 85 4.01 -7.30 5.41
N VAL A 86 3.29 -8.33 5.85
CA VAL A 86 2.03 -8.20 6.59
C VAL A 86 2.27 -7.48 7.91
N VAL A 87 3.26 -7.92 8.70
CA VAL A 87 3.60 -7.28 9.98
C VAL A 87 4.02 -5.81 9.77
N SER A 88 4.86 -5.53 8.78
CA SER A 88 5.25 -4.17 8.42
C SER A 88 4.06 -3.32 7.98
N GLY A 89 3.15 -3.90 7.19
CA GLY A 89 1.91 -3.28 6.74
C GLY A 89 0.98 -2.92 7.91
N ILE A 90 0.74 -3.87 8.82
CA ILE A 90 -0.08 -3.67 10.03
C ILE A 90 0.53 -2.57 10.89
N ARG A 91 1.84 -2.63 11.17
CA ARG A 91 2.54 -1.58 11.94
C ARG A 91 2.41 -0.21 11.28
N SER A 92 2.57 -0.13 9.96
CA SER A 92 2.40 1.11 9.20
C SER A 92 0.97 1.64 9.26
N HIS A 93 -0.03 0.76 9.11
CA HIS A 93 -1.44 1.11 9.17
C HIS A 93 -1.82 1.61 10.56
N TYR A 94 -1.39 0.91 11.62
CA TYR A 94 -1.59 1.32 13.01
C TYR A 94 -0.93 2.68 13.26
N LYS A 95 0.35 2.84 12.91
CA LYS A 95 1.07 4.12 13.08
C LYS A 95 0.37 5.28 12.38
N MET A 96 -0.25 5.03 11.21
CA MET A 96 -0.99 6.02 10.42
C MET A 96 -2.40 6.35 10.95
N ASN A 97 -2.99 5.45 11.73
CA ASN A 97 -4.34 5.64 12.31
C ASN A 97 -4.30 6.00 13.81
N TYR A 98 -3.20 5.73 14.52
CA TYR A 98 -3.00 6.05 15.93
C TYR A 98 -2.62 7.54 16.12
N ASN A 99 -3.07 8.18 17.20
CA ASN A 99 -2.92 9.62 17.53
C ASN A 99 -3.74 10.63 16.71
N THR A 100 -4.96 10.29 16.29
CA THR A 100 -5.82 11.23 15.54
C THR A 100 -6.32 12.45 16.32
N MET A 101 -6.13 12.54 17.66
CA MET A 101 -6.75 13.61 18.46
C MET A 101 -5.87 14.25 19.55
N SER A 102 -4.59 13.88 19.70
CA SER A 102 -3.75 14.44 20.78
C SER A 102 -2.76 15.52 20.31
N LEU A 103 -2.65 15.77 19.00
CA LEU A 103 -1.68 16.70 18.42
C LEU A 103 -2.40 17.84 17.68
N PRO A 104 -1.89 19.08 17.72
CA PRO A 104 -2.34 20.16 16.85
C PRO A 104 -2.31 19.74 15.37
N LEU A 105 -3.29 20.18 14.58
CA LEU A 105 -3.48 19.78 13.17
C LEU A 105 -2.19 19.92 12.33
N ARG A 106 -1.42 20.98 12.56
CA ARG A 106 -0.15 21.25 11.89
C ARG A 106 0.90 20.17 12.16
N ASP A 107 1.12 19.84 13.43
CA ASP A 107 2.12 18.84 13.83
C ASP A 107 1.68 17.43 13.42
N TRP A 108 0.38 17.17 13.51
CA TRP A 108 -0.22 15.94 13.02
C TRP A 108 -0.01 15.78 11.51
N LEU A 109 -0.28 16.81 10.70
CA LEU A 109 -0.07 16.79 9.25
C LEU A 109 1.41 16.63 8.89
N ARG A 110 2.30 17.36 9.57
CA ARG A 110 3.77 17.25 9.39
C ARG A 110 4.23 15.81 9.58
N TYR A 111 3.79 15.17 10.66
CA TYR A 111 4.13 13.78 10.96
C TYR A 111 3.64 12.82 9.86
N ARG A 112 2.39 12.97 9.40
CA ARG A 112 1.83 12.13 8.32
C ARG A 112 2.56 12.30 7.00
N ILE A 113 2.84 13.54 6.60
CA ILE A 113 3.60 13.85 5.38
C ILE A 113 4.98 13.19 5.44
N ASN A 114 5.68 13.27 6.57
CA ASN A 114 7.00 12.68 6.74
C ASN A 114 6.95 11.15 6.59
N GLU A 115 6.02 10.49 7.30
CA GLU A 115 5.87 9.03 7.23
C GLU A 115 5.44 8.54 5.84
N MET A 116 4.52 9.26 5.18
CA MET A 116 4.12 8.94 3.80
C MET A 116 5.26 9.14 2.81
N SER A 117 6.06 10.20 2.96
CA SER A 117 7.24 10.47 2.13
C SER A 117 8.30 9.37 2.27
N LYS A 118 8.62 8.95 3.50
CA LYS A 118 9.51 7.79 3.75
C LYS A 118 9.01 6.53 3.05
N SER A 119 7.71 6.23 3.18
CA SER A 119 7.13 5.07 2.50
C SER A 119 7.19 5.17 0.97
N GLN A 120 7.13 6.37 0.39
CA GLN A 120 7.28 6.57 -1.06
C GLN A 120 8.71 6.29 -1.53
N LYS A 121 9.73 6.64 -0.74
CA LYS A 121 11.13 6.37 -1.09
C LYS A 121 11.44 4.87 -1.16
N MET A 122 10.76 4.04 -0.37
CA MET A 122 10.90 2.58 -0.40
C MET A 122 10.19 1.90 -1.57
N TYR A 123 9.48 2.66 -2.41
CA TYR A 123 8.68 2.09 -3.48
C TYR A 123 9.48 1.26 -4.51
N PRO A 124 10.67 1.67 -4.99
CA PRO A 124 11.48 0.85 -5.90
C PRO A 124 11.89 -0.49 -5.29
N VAL A 125 12.24 -0.50 -4.00
CA VAL A 125 12.61 -1.73 -3.27
C VAL A 125 11.41 -2.68 -3.19
N ARG A 126 10.23 -2.16 -2.87
CA ARG A 126 9.00 -2.97 -2.83
C ARG A 126 8.66 -3.55 -4.20
N TYR A 127 8.90 -2.78 -5.27
CA TYR A 127 8.66 -3.24 -6.64
C TYR A 127 9.62 -4.36 -7.05
N PHE A 128 10.91 -4.19 -6.76
CA PHE A 128 11.91 -5.23 -6.99
C PHE A 128 11.56 -6.53 -6.23
N LEU A 129 11.18 -6.42 -4.96
CA LEU A 129 10.75 -7.56 -4.16
C LEU A 129 9.46 -8.20 -4.71
N ALA A 130 8.51 -7.42 -5.22
CA ALA A 130 7.30 -7.96 -5.83
C ALA A 130 7.62 -8.80 -7.07
N ILE A 131 8.52 -8.34 -7.95
CA ILE A 131 8.96 -9.10 -9.13
C ILE A 131 9.66 -10.40 -8.71
N LEU A 132 10.58 -10.31 -7.75
CA LEU A 132 11.33 -11.47 -7.26
C LEU A 132 10.39 -12.57 -6.72
N MET A 133 9.25 -12.16 -6.16
CA MET A 133 8.26 -13.07 -5.58
C MET A 133 7.31 -13.71 -6.61
N ILE A 134 7.30 -13.26 -7.87
CA ILE A 134 6.41 -13.83 -8.91
C ILE A 134 6.72 -15.30 -9.15
N LEU A 135 7.99 -15.65 -9.36
CA LEU A 135 8.42 -17.02 -9.61
C LEU A 135 8.03 -17.99 -8.48
N PRO A 136 8.41 -17.75 -7.21
CA PRO A 136 8.06 -18.68 -6.13
C PRO A 136 6.55 -18.76 -5.88
N CYS A 137 5.81 -17.65 -6.02
CA CYS A 137 4.33 -17.67 -5.94
C CYS A 137 3.70 -18.47 -7.07
N TYR A 138 4.18 -18.30 -8.30
CA TYR A 138 3.71 -19.06 -9.45
C TYR A 138 3.99 -20.55 -9.27
N LEU A 139 5.21 -20.91 -8.87
CA LEU A 139 5.57 -22.30 -8.56
C LEU A 139 4.67 -22.89 -7.48
N SER A 140 4.45 -22.15 -6.37
CA SER A 140 3.57 -22.59 -5.29
C SER A 140 2.15 -22.89 -5.77
N PHE A 141 1.59 -22.00 -6.59
CA PHE A 141 0.23 -22.15 -7.11
C PHE A 141 0.14 -23.23 -8.20
N PHE A 142 1.08 -23.25 -9.13
CA PHE A 142 1.08 -24.15 -10.28
C PHE A 142 1.30 -25.60 -9.84
N VAL A 143 2.32 -25.85 -9.01
CA VAL A 143 2.61 -27.17 -8.43
C VAL A 143 1.39 -27.69 -7.68
N TYR A 144 0.77 -26.85 -6.85
CA TYR A 144 -0.47 -27.21 -6.14
C TYR A 144 -1.63 -27.55 -7.08
N SER A 145 -1.83 -26.74 -8.13
CA SER A 145 -2.96 -26.88 -9.06
C SER A 145 -2.87 -28.13 -9.94
N ILE A 146 -1.67 -28.49 -10.42
CA ILE A 146 -1.49 -29.65 -11.29
C ILE A 146 -1.26 -30.96 -10.51
N ASN A 147 -1.17 -30.88 -9.18
CA ASN A 147 -0.96 -32.02 -8.27
C ASN A 147 0.23 -32.92 -8.63
N ARG A 148 1.32 -32.34 -9.16
CA ARG A 148 2.61 -33.04 -9.42
C ARG A 148 3.67 -32.61 -8.44
N SER A 149 4.70 -33.42 -8.20
CA SER A 149 5.80 -33.03 -7.29
C SER A 149 6.51 -31.76 -7.77
N PHE A 150 7.06 -30.98 -6.85
CA PHE A 150 7.77 -29.75 -7.19
C PHE A 150 8.93 -30.03 -8.16
N LEU A 151 9.72 -31.08 -7.91
CA LEU A 151 10.82 -31.46 -8.80
C LEU A 151 10.31 -31.79 -10.21
N ASP A 152 9.25 -32.60 -10.33
CA ASP A 152 8.70 -32.96 -11.64
C ASP A 152 8.27 -31.75 -12.46
N VAL A 153 7.83 -30.67 -11.81
CA VAL A 153 7.45 -29.44 -12.48
C VAL A 153 8.68 -28.68 -12.98
N VAL A 154 9.69 -28.50 -12.13
CA VAL A 154 10.84 -27.65 -12.46
C VAL A 154 11.79 -28.35 -13.44
N THR A 155 11.82 -29.69 -13.46
CA THR A 155 12.64 -30.47 -14.42
C THR A 155 11.93 -30.73 -15.74
N ASN A 156 10.66 -30.36 -15.89
CA ASN A 156 9.92 -30.54 -17.13
C ASN A 156 10.28 -29.45 -18.14
N GLU A 157 10.74 -29.83 -19.33
CA GLU A 157 11.13 -28.89 -20.39
C GLU A 157 9.97 -27.96 -20.82
N ALA A 158 8.72 -28.45 -20.76
CA ALA A 158 7.54 -27.65 -21.09
C ALA A 158 7.19 -26.60 -20.03
N PHE A 159 7.80 -26.65 -18.84
CA PHE A 159 7.59 -25.66 -17.79
C PHE A 159 8.14 -24.28 -18.17
N PHE A 160 9.34 -24.24 -18.77
CA PHE A 160 10.06 -22.99 -18.99
C PHE A 160 9.32 -21.99 -19.89
N PRO A 161 8.75 -22.39 -21.04
CA PRO A 161 7.95 -21.47 -21.87
C PRO A 161 6.71 -20.94 -21.14
N GLY A 162 5.99 -21.80 -20.42
CA GLY A 162 4.82 -21.40 -19.64
C GLY A 162 5.19 -20.42 -18.52
N PHE A 163 6.30 -20.69 -17.83
CA PHE A 163 6.86 -19.79 -16.82
C PHE A 163 7.22 -18.43 -17.41
N LEU A 164 7.90 -18.36 -18.55
CA LEU A 164 8.28 -17.08 -19.17
C LEU A 164 7.07 -16.20 -19.47
N ILE A 165 5.99 -16.79 -20.00
CA ILE A 165 4.74 -16.07 -20.27
C ILE A 165 4.18 -15.48 -18.98
N VAL A 166 4.10 -16.28 -17.91
CA VAL A 166 3.58 -15.83 -16.61
C VAL A 166 4.50 -14.81 -15.96
N PHE A 167 5.82 -14.97 -16.05
CA PHE A 167 6.79 -14.05 -15.49
C PHE A 167 6.72 -12.68 -16.17
N ILE A 168 6.69 -12.64 -17.50
CA ILE A 168 6.60 -11.38 -18.27
C ILE A 168 5.26 -10.70 -18.00
N SER A 169 4.15 -11.42 -18.17
CA SER A 169 2.80 -10.86 -17.97
C SER A 169 2.55 -10.43 -16.52
N GLY A 170 3.00 -11.23 -15.55
CA GLY A 170 2.93 -10.94 -14.12
C GLY A 170 3.79 -9.75 -13.72
N SER A 171 5.01 -9.64 -14.25
CA SER A 171 5.91 -8.51 -13.99
C SER A 171 5.35 -7.22 -14.56
N PHE A 172 4.83 -7.26 -15.79
CA PHE A 172 4.20 -6.11 -16.43
C PHE A 172 2.94 -5.65 -15.69
N SER A 173 2.08 -6.59 -15.30
CA SER A 173 0.88 -6.29 -14.51
C SER A 173 1.22 -5.70 -13.14
N SER A 174 2.24 -6.26 -12.46
CA SER A 174 2.75 -5.76 -11.19
C SER A 174 3.30 -4.35 -11.33
N PHE A 175 4.06 -4.08 -12.40
CA PHE A 175 4.56 -2.74 -12.72
C PHE A 175 3.42 -1.72 -12.85
N LEU A 176 2.41 -2.02 -13.66
CA LEU A 176 1.29 -1.12 -13.88
C LEU A 176 0.49 -0.88 -12.59
N ALA A 177 0.15 -1.95 -11.87
CA ALA A 177 -0.58 -1.87 -10.61
C ALA A 177 0.16 -1.02 -9.59
N MET A 178 1.44 -1.32 -9.38
CA MET A 178 2.25 -0.57 -8.42
C MET A 178 2.43 0.88 -8.89
N ARG A 179 2.67 1.15 -10.18
CA ARG A 179 2.83 2.50 -10.72
C ARG A 179 1.60 3.34 -10.44
N ASN A 180 0.41 2.79 -10.68
CA ASN A 180 -0.86 3.45 -10.41
C ASN A 180 -1.03 3.75 -8.91
N VAL A 181 -0.69 2.80 -8.04
CA VAL A 181 -0.69 3.01 -6.58
C VAL A 181 0.31 4.09 -6.15
N SER A 182 1.51 4.12 -6.73
CA SER A 182 2.53 5.15 -6.44
C SER A 182 2.03 6.53 -6.84
N LEU A 183 1.55 6.69 -8.08
CA LEU A 183 1.01 7.96 -8.58
C LEU A 183 -0.15 8.44 -7.73
N TYR A 184 -1.05 7.53 -7.33
CA TYR A 184 -2.17 7.86 -6.45
C TYR A 184 -1.71 8.32 -5.07
N LYS A 185 -0.77 7.60 -4.45
CA LYS A 185 -0.20 7.99 -3.14
C LYS A 185 0.59 9.30 -3.23
N LYS A 186 1.28 9.58 -4.33
CA LYS A 186 1.93 10.88 -4.60
C LYS A 186 0.93 12.02 -4.71
N LYS A 187 -0.21 11.81 -5.39
CA LYS A 187 -1.30 12.81 -5.45
C LYS A 187 -1.85 13.14 -4.05
N ILE A 188 -2.06 12.12 -3.22
CA ILE A 188 -2.48 12.32 -1.82
C ILE A 188 -1.41 13.10 -1.04
N LEU A 189 -0.14 12.69 -1.16
CA LEU A 189 0.96 13.37 -0.48
C LEU A 189 1.08 14.84 -0.87
N LYS A 190 0.98 15.16 -2.17
CA LYS A 190 1.01 16.53 -2.68
C LYS A 190 -0.15 17.36 -2.11
N SER A 191 -1.35 16.80 -2.10
CA SER A 191 -2.52 17.46 -1.50
C SER A 191 -2.34 17.73 0.00
N LEU A 192 -1.74 16.80 0.75
CA LEU A 192 -1.43 17.00 2.17
C LEU A 192 -0.35 18.08 2.36
N GLN A 193 0.68 18.10 1.51
CA GLN A 193 1.74 19.11 1.53
C GLN A 193 1.21 20.51 1.21
N GLU A 194 0.31 20.64 0.23
CA GLU A 194 -0.36 21.91 -0.10
C GLU A 194 -1.19 22.41 1.09
N MET A 195 -2.00 21.55 1.72
CA MET A 195 -2.76 21.92 2.92
C MET A 195 -1.85 22.29 4.11
N TYR A 196 -0.70 21.64 4.25
CA TYR A 196 0.27 21.96 5.29
C TYR A 196 1.02 23.28 5.04
N ALA A 197 1.41 23.58 3.80
CA ALA A 197 2.02 24.85 3.42
C ALA A 197 1.06 26.01 3.69
N GLN A 198 -0.21 25.85 3.31
CA GLN A 198 -1.27 26.81 3.61
C GLN A 198 -1.43 27.08 5.11
N LEU A 199 -1.34 26.04 5.95
CA LEU A 199 -1.36 26.22 7.40
C LEU A 199 -0.13 26.95 7.95
N CYS A 200 1.03 26.85 7.28
CA CYS A 200 2.27 27.49 7.72
C CYS A 200 2.38 28.95 7.25
N GLU A 201 1.75 29.31 6.14
CA GLU A 201 1.70 30.71 5.65
C GLU A 201 0.73 31.59 6.45
N GLN A 202 -0.01 31.00 7.40
CA GLN A 202 -1.04 31.65 8.23
C GLN A 202 -0.62 31.93 9.68
N ASP A 203 0.59 31.49 10.06
CA ASP A 203 1.24 31.78 11.35
C ASP A 203 2.27 32.91 11.17
#